data_AF-A0A7X7JSD7-F1
#
_entry.id   AF-A0A7X7JSD7-F1
#
_cell.length_a   1.000
_cell.length_b   1.000
_cell.length_c   1.000
_cell.angle_alpha   90.00
_cell.angle_beta   90.00
_cell.angle_gamma   90.00
#
_symmetry.space_group_name_H-M   'P 1'
#
loop_
_entity.id
_entity.type
_entity.pdbx_description
1 polymer ?
#
loop_
_entity_poly.entity_id
_entity_poly.type
_entity_poly.pdbx_seq_one_letter_code
_entity_poly.pdbx_strand_id
1 'polypeptide(L)'
;MQDYGSLLALLATVTGISLTGVIAPGPVTAVTITKGVARKEAGALVALGHGAVEIPLIVLIWLGFATIMSAPAVKAGVGIAGGIVLVWMGIAMFRTPTQSFAERREVASGCVVAGVTTTLANPYWFVWWATV
;
A
#
# COMPACT_ATOMS: atom_id res chain seq x y z
N MET A 1 -11.90 33.85 10.37
CA MET A 1 -12.79 32.98 9.54
C MET A 1 -12.11 32.47 8.26
N GLN A 2 -10.86 32.86 7.97
CA GLN A 2 -10.11 32.43 6.79
C GLN A 2 -9.41 31.06 6.97
N ASP A 3 -9.31 30.57 8.21
CA ASP A 3 -8.60 29.31 8.55
C ASP A 3 -9.41 28.02 8.37
N TYR A 4 -10.74 28.07 8.39
CA TYR A 4 -11.56 26.87 8.17
C TYR A 4 -11.58 26.45 6.69
N GLY A 5 -11.54 27.43 5.79
CA GLY A 5 -11.44 27.18 4.35
C GLY A 5 -10.13 26.50 3.96
N SER A 6 -9.02 26.88 4.61
CA SER A 6 -7.71 26.25 4.40
C SER A 6 -7.60 24.88 5.05
N LEU A 7 -8.17 24.65 6.24
CA LEU A 7 -8.19 23.33 6.88
C LEU A 7 -9.02 22.32 6.09
N LEU A 8 -10.23 22.70 5.66
CA LEU A 8 -11.09 21.83 4.85
C LEU A 8 -10.43 21.52 3.50
N ALA A 9 -9.79 22.51 2.87
CA ALA A 9 -9.02 22.30 1.66
C ALA A 9 -7.85 21.33 1.89
N LEU A 10 -7.09 21.49 2.97
CA LEU A 10 -5.99 20.59 3.33
C LEU A 10 -6.49 19.16 3.53
N LEU A 11 -7.53 18.96 4.34
CA LEU A 11 -8.09 17.64 4.61
C LEU A 11 -8.63 16.99 3.32
N ALA A 12 -9.30 17.77 2.46
CA ALA A 12 -9.78 17.30 1.17
C ALA A 12 -8.62 16.88 0.26
N THR A 13 -7.55 17.69 0.16
CA THR A 13 -6.38 17.38 -0.65
C THR A 13 -5.63 16.15 -0.13
N VAL A 14 -5.35 16.07 1.17
CA VAL A 14 -4.69 14.92 1.78
C VAL A 14 -5.52 13.66 1.57
N THR A 15 -6.83 13.72 1.84
CA THR A 15 -7.73 12.58 1.61
C THR A 15 -7.74 12.16 0.14
N GLY A 16 -7.82 13.12 -0.78
CA GLY A 16 -7.81 12.88 -2.23
C GLY A 16 -6.52 12.19 -2.69
N ILE A 17 -5.36 12.71 -2.26
CA ILE A 17 -4.05 12.11 -2.57
C ILE A 17 -3.94 10.71 -1.97
N SER A 18 -4.29 10.52 -0.70
CA SER A 18 -4.26 9.20 -0.04
C SER A 18 -5.21 8.19 -0.69
N LEU A 19 -6.38 8.61 -1.16
CA LEU A 19 -7.33 7.75 -1.88
C LEU A 19 -6.72 7.16 -3.16
N THR A 20 -5.87 7.91 -3.87
CA THR A 20 -5.19 7.38 -5.05
C THR A 20 -4.32 6.17 -4.73
N GLY A 21 -3.67 6.19 -3.56
CA GLY A 21 -2.81 5.11 -3.10
C GLY A 21 -3.59 3.90 -2.60
N VAL A 22 -4.64 4.14 -1.80
CA VAL A 22 -5.38 3.08 -1.09
C VAL A 22 -6.36 2.32 -2.02
N ILE A 23 -6.90 2.97 -3.06
CA ILE A 23 -7.86 2.34 -3.98
C ILE A 23 -7.16 1.44 -5.01
N ALA A 24 -5.87 1.62 -5.23
CA ALA A 24 -5.12 0.82 -6.20
C ALA A 24 -5.17 -0.68 -5.83
N PRO A 25 -5.62 -1.57 -6.74
CA PRO A 25 -5.70 -3.00 -6.45
C PRO A 25 -4.27 -3.58 -6.31
N GLY A 26 -4.05 -4.36 -5.25
CA GLY A 26 -2.74 -4.96 -4.98
C GLY A 26 -2.79 -6.06 -3.91
N PRO A 27 -1.62 -6.55 -3.45
CA PRO A 27 -1.53 -7.64 -2.47
C PRO A 27 -2.21 -7.30 -1.13
N VAL A 28 -2.07 -6.05 -0.67
CA VAL A 28 -2.71 -5.54 0.55
C VAL A 28 -4.24 -5.58 0.40
N THR A 29 -4.77 -5.17 -0.74
CA THR A 29 -6.21 -5.21 -1.05
C THR A 29 -6.71 -6.65 -1.12
N ALA A 30 -5.99 -7.54 -1.80
CA ALA A 30 -6.34 -8.94 -1.95
C ALA A 30 -6.37 -9.68 -0.59
N VAL A 31 -5.39 -9.42 0.28
CA VAL A 31 -5.33 -10.05 1.61
C VAL A 31 -6.39 -9.46 2.54
N THR A 32 -6.72 -8.17 2.41
CA THR A 32 -7.80 -7.52 3.16
C THR A 32 -9.14 -8.13 2.82
N ILE A 33 -9.46 -8.34 1.54
CA ILE A 33 -10.70 -9.00 1.10
C ILE A 33 -10.72 -10.44 1.60
N THR A 34 -9.64 -11.20 1.38
CA THR A 34 -9.59 -12.63 1.73
C THR A 34 -9.74 -12.86 3.23
N LYS A 35 -9.06 -12.06 4.07
CA LYS A 35 -9.18 -12.16 5.53
C LYS A 35 -10.47 -11.52 6.06
N GLY A 36 -11.00 -10.50 5.38
CA GLY A 36 -12.27 -9.84 5.72
C GLY A 36 -13.47 -10.78 5.66
N VAL A 37 -13.46 -11.75 4.72
CA VAL A 37 -14.49 -12.79 4.64
C VAL A 37 -14.51 -13.67 5.89
N ALA A 38 -13.35 -13.93 6.50
CA ALA A 38 -13.24 -14.76 7.71
C ALA A 38 -13.38 -13.98 9.02
N ARG A 39 -12.99 -12.69 9.03
CA ARG A 39 -12.92 -11.86 10.23
C ARG A 39 -13.29 -10.41 9.92
N LYS A 40 -14.32 -9.89 10.60
CA LYS A 40 -14.84 -8.53 10.43
C LYS A 40 -13.80 -7.43 10.71
N GLU A 41 -12.89 -7.64 11.67
CA GLU A 41 -11.84 -6.65 11.98
C GLU A 41 -10.57 -6.79 11.13
N ALA A 42 -10.54 -7.74 10.17
CA ALA A 42 -9.33 -8.00 9.39
C ALA A 42 -8.82 -6.76 8.65
N GLY A 43 -9.72 -5.91 8.13
CA GLY A 43 -9.34 -4.67 7.46
C GLY A 43 -8.58 -3.72 8.38
N ALA A 44 -9.07 -3.49 9.59
CA ALA A 44 -8.39 -2.64 10.57
C ALA A 44 -7.02 -3.22 10.99
N LEU A 45 -6.93 -4.54 11.14
CA LEU A 45 -5.68 -5.19 11.52
C LEU A 45 -4.65 -5.22 10.39
N VAL A 46 -5.08 -5.40 9.14
CA VAL A 46 -4.20 -5.27 7.97
C VAL A 46 -3.72 -3.82 7.84
N ALA A 47 -4.60 -2.83 8.06
CA ALA A 47 -4.23 -1.43 8.07
C ALA A 47 -3.21 -1.08 9.17
N LEU A 48 -3.32 -1.68 10.37
CA LEU A 48 -2.29 -1.54 11.40
C LEU A 48 -0.92 -2.07 10.94
N GLY A 49 -0.90 -3.23 10.27
CA GLY A 49 0.33 -3.78 9.70
C GLY A 49 0.92 -2.93 8.58
N HIS A 50 0.05 -2.40 7.70
CA HIS A 50 0.43 -1.45 6.66
C HIS A 50 1.06 -0.18 7.27
N GLY A 51 0.37 0.45 8.21
CA GLY A 51 0.84 1.65 8.91
C GLY A 51 2.16 1.44 9.67
N ALA A 52 2.40 0.24 10.20
CA ALA A 52 3.67 -0.09 10.85
C ALA A 52 4.87 -0.04 9.88
N VAL A 53 4.66 -0.25 8.59
CA VAL A 53 5.68 -0.09 7.53
C VAL A 53 5.77 1.36 7.05
N GLU A 54 4.62 2.05 6.98
CA GLU A 54 4.57 3.44 6.54
C GLU A 54 5.22 4.42 7.50
N ILE A 55 5.02 4.25 8.81
CA ILE A 55 5.57 5.17 9.82
C ILE A 55 7.12 5.27 9.70
N PRO A 56 7.88 4.17 9.67
CA PRO A 56 9.32 4.23 9.42
C PRO A 56 9.71 4.93 8.11
N LEU A 57 8.98 4.68 7.02
CA LEU A 57 9.25 5.33 5.74
C LEU A 57 9.02 6.85 5.83
N ILE A 58 7.92 7.29 6.44
CA ILE A 58 7.63 8.71 6.63
C ILE A 58 8.74 9.39 7.43
N VAL A 59 9.21 8.74 8.50
CA VAL A 59 10.36 9.25 9.29
C VAL A 59 11.61 9.33 8.43
N LEU A 60 11.89 8.33 7.59
CA LEU A 60 13.04 8.32 6.70
C LEU A 60 12.98 9.44 5.64
N ILE A 61 11.80 9.66 5.04
CA ILE A 61 11.53 10.75 4.11
C ILE A 61 11.76 12.10 4.80
N TRP A 62 11.24 12.26 6.02
CA TRP A 62 11.41 13.46 6.83
C TRP A 62 12.88 13.76 7.18
N LEU A 63 13.69 12.72 7.42
CA LEU A 63 15.13 12.84 7.66
C LEU A 63 15.96 13.21 6.41
N GLY A 64 15.33 13.39 5.25
CA GLY A 64 15.98 13.89 4.04
C GLY A 64 16.07 12.88 2.89
N PHE A 65 15.51 11.67 3.04
CA PHE A 65 15.45 10.68 1.95
C PHE A 65 14.67 11.19 0.72
N ALA A 66 13.81 12.19 0.91
CA ALA A 66 13.15 12.93 -0.16
C ALA A 66 14.13 13.51 -1.20
N THR A 67 15.32 13.96 -0.78
CA THR A 67 16.33 14.54 -1.69
C THR A 67 16.88 13.51 -2.67
N ILE A 68 17.09 12.28 -2.20
CA ILE A 68 17.56 11.14 -3.00
C ILE A 68 16.45 10.70 -3.96
N MET A 69 15.21 10.59 -3.47
CA MET A 69 14.05 10.24 -4.29
C MET A 69 13.69 11.30 -5.33
N SER A 70 14.12 12.55 -5.12
CA SER A 70 13.90 13.65 -6.07
C SER A 70 14.79 13.59 -7.30
N ALA A 71 15.88 12.81 -7.27
CA ALA A 71 16.82 12.70 -8.38
C ALA A 71 16.14 12.10 -9.63
N PRO A 72 16.27 12.71 -10.82
CA PRO A 72 15.61 12.23 -12.04
C PRO A 72 15.90 10.77 -12.39
N ALA A 73 17.16 10.35 -12.18
CA ALA A 73 17.58 8.97 -12.41
C ALA A 73 16.89 7.99 -11.44
N VAL A 74 16.70 8.38 -10.18
CA VAL A 74 16.03 7.56 -9.16
C VAL A 74 14.54 7.45 -9.49
N LYS A 75 13.87 8.56 -9.85
CA LYS A 75 12.47 8.54 -10.28
C LYS A 75 12.25 7.66 -11.52
N ALA A 76 13.11 7.78 -12.53
CA ALA A 76 13.04 6.95 -13.73
C ALA A 76 13.28 5.47 -13.41
N GLY A 77 14.29 5.16 -12.59
CA GLY A 77 14.59 3.79 -12.17
C GLY A 77 13.45 3.16 -11.38
N VAL A 78 12.92 3.86 -10.37
CA VAL A 78 11.78 3.39 -9.56
C VAL A 78 10.51 3.26 -10.41
N GLY A 79 10.24 4.20 -11.31
CA GLY A 79 9.09 4.14 -12.22
C GLY A 79 9.14 2.94 -13.17
N ILE A 80 10.29 2.68 -13.80
CA ILE A 80 10.47 1.53 -14.70
C ILE A 80 10.43 0.21 -13.92
N ALA A 81 11.20 0.10 -12.84
CA ALA A 81 11.25 -1.11 -12.02
C ALA A 81 9.87 -1.41 -11.43
N GLY A 82 9.22 -0.42 -10.84
CA GLY A 82 7.88 -0.53 -10.30
C GLY A 82 6.85 -0.91 -11.37
N GLY A 83 6.89 -0.29 -12.55
CA GLY A 83 6.03 -0.64 -13.67
C GLY A 83 6.18 -2.11 -14.11
N ILE A 84 7.41 -2.61 -14.21
CA ILE A 84 7.67 -4.02 -14.54
C ILE A 84 7.09 -4.95 -13.47
N VAL A 85 7.34 -4.67 -12.19
CA VAL A 85 6.82 -5.51 -11.10
C VAL A 85 5.29 -5.45 -11.05
N LEU A 86 4.66 -4.30 -11.34
CA LEU A 86 3.20 -4.18 -11.43
C LEU A 86 2.61 -5.04 -12.54
N VAL A 87 3.21 -5.01 -13.74
CA VAL A 87 2.79 -5.86 -14.86
C VAL A 87 2.94 -7.34 -14.50
N TRP A 88 4.09 -7.72 -13.91
CA TRP A 88 4.35 -9.08 -13.46
C TRP A 88 3.33 -9.55 -12.42
N MET A 89 3.03 -8.71 -11.43
CA MET A 89 2.06 -8.99 -10.38
C MET A 89 0.64 -9.12 -10.93
N GLY A 90 0.25 -8.27 -11.89
CA GLY A 90 -1.02 -8.39 -12.61
C GLY A 90 -1.15 -9.74 -13.31
N ILE A 91 -0.10 -10.17 -14.04
CA ILE A 91 -0.06 -11.50 -14.69
C ILE A 91 -0.12 -12.63 -13.67
N ALA A 92 0.61 -12.53 -12.56
CA ALA A 92 0.64 -13.54 -11.51
C ALA A 92 -0.74 -13.72 -10.85
N MET A 93 -1.48 -12.64 -10.64
CA MET A 93 -2.86 -12.69 -10.12
C MET A 93 -3.79 -13.48 -11.04
N PHE A 94 -3.70 -13.31 -12.37
CA PHE A 94 -4.51 -14.10 -13.32
C PHE A 94 -4.11 -15.58 -13.40
N ARG A 95 -2.87 -15.92 -13.03
CA ARG A 95 -2.33 -17.28 -13.08
C ARG A 95 -2.49 -18.07 -11.78
N THR A 96 -2.90 -17.42 -10.69
CA THR A 96 -2.94 -18.05 -9.37
C THR A 96 -4.19 -18.94 -9.27
N PRO A 97 -4.03 -20.27 -9.06
CA PRO A 97 -5.17 -21.17 -8.92
C PRO A 97 -5.97 -20.87 -7.66
N THR A 98 -7.27 -21.15 -7.71
CA THR A 98 -8.18 -20.94 -6.58
C THR A 98 -7.86 -21.92 -5.45
N GLN A 99 -7.33 -21.41 -4.34
CA GLN A 99 -7.08 -22.22 -3.14
C GLN A 99 -8.38 -22.67 -2.47
N SER A 100 -8.34 -23.86 -1.88
CA SER A 100 -9.46 -24.46 -1.17
C SER A 100 -9.88 -23.62 0.05
N PHE A 101 -11.15 -23.70 0.43
CA PHE A 101 -11.66 -22.97 1.61
C PHE A 101 -10.97 -23.38 2.92
N ALA A 102 -10.45 -24.61 3.01
CA ALA A 102 -9.70 -25.10 4.17
C ALA A 102 -8.34 -24.40 4.30
N GLU A 103 -7.57 -24.29 3.21
CA GLU A 103 -6.31 -23.53 3.19
C GLU A 103 -6.53 -22.04 3.49
N ARG A 104 -7.64 -21.44 3.01
CA ARG A 104 -7.96 -20.03 3.32
C ARG A 104 -8.11 -19.77 4.81
N ARG A 105 -8.61 -20.73 5.59
CA ARG A 105 -8.81 -20.60 7.04
C ARG A 105 -7.48 -20.65 7.80
N GLU A 106 -6.51 -21.41 7.31
CA GLU A 106 -5.15 -21.46 7.86
C GLU A 106 -4.37 -20.17 7.53
N VAL A 107 -4.51 -19.68 6.29
CA VAL A 107 -3.99 -18.38 5.84
C VAL A 107 -4.63 -17.21 6.60
N ALA A 108 -5.79 -17.38 7.25
CA ALA A 108 -6.46 -16.32 8.02
C ALA A 108 -5.68 -15.86 9.27
N SER A 109 -4.72 -16.65 9.76
CA SER A 109 -3.82 -16.29 10.87
C SER A 109 -2.95 -15.06 10.54
N GLY A 110 -2.79 -14.15 11.51
CA GLY A 110 -1.86 -13.00 11.40
C GLY A 110 -2.26 -11.87 10.43
N CYS A 111 -3.37 -11.17 10.68
CA CYS A 111 -3.80 -10.03 9.84
C CYS A 111 -2.78 -8.87 9.80
N VAL A 112 -2.14 -8.56 10.94
CA VAL A 112 -1.11 -7.51 11.03
C VAL A 112 0.14 -7.89 10.24
N VAL A 113 0.64 -9.12 10.44
CA VAL A 113 1.81 -9.63 9.71
C VAL A 113 1.53 -9.64 8.20
N ALA A 114 0.33 -10.04 7.79
CA ALA A 114 -0.07 -9.97 6.40
C ALA A 114 -0.07 -8.52 5.87
N GLY A 115 -0.52 -7.54 6.64
CA GLY A 115 -0.41 -6.13 6.26
C GLY A 115 1.04 -5.69 6.04
N VAL A 116 1.95 -6.06 6.94
CA VAL A 116 3.39 -5.77 6.81
C VAL A 116 3.96 -6.41 5.55
N THR A 117 3.79 -7.73 5.39
CA THR A 117 4.42 -8.48 4.29
C THR A 117 3.87 -8.09 2.94
N THR A 118 2.55 -7.91 2.83
CA THR A 118 1.92 -7.52 1.56
C THR A 118 2.23 -6.08 1.19
N THR A 119 2.48 -5.19 2.16
CA THR A 119 2.94 -3.82 1.89
C THR A 119 4.37 -3.81 1.36
N LEU A 120 5.28 -4.53 2.02
CA LEU A 120 6.68 -4.65 1.59
C LEU A 120 6.82 -5.36 0.24
N ALA A 121 5.93 -6.31 -0.06
CA ALA A 121 5.87 -6.98 -1.35
C ALA A 121 5.12 -6.18 -2.43
N ASN A 122 4.52 -5.03 -2.09
CA ASN A 122 3.73 -4.25 -3.04
C ASN A 122 4.62 -3.22 -3.77
N PRO A 123 5.00 -3.47 -5.04
CA PRO A 123 5.78 -2.49 -5.81
C PRO A 123 5.06 -1.15 -5.98
N TYR A 124 3.72 -1.17 -6.03
CA TYR A 124 2.90 0.04 -6.17
C TYR A 124 3.18 1.02 -5.03
N TRP A 125 3.34 0.50 -3.80
CA TRP A 125 3.55 1.32 -2.62
C TRP A 125 4.83 2.15 -2.73
N PHE A 126 5.93 1.55 -3.18
CA PHE A 126 7.19 2.26 -3.40
C PHE A 126 7.09 3.28 -4.53
N VAL A 127 6.40 2.94 -5.62
CA VAL A 127 6.18 3.86 -6.75
C VAL A 127 5.35 5.06 -6.31
N TRP A 128 4.29 4.83 -5.55
CA TRP A 128 3.40 5.88 -5.08
C TRP A 128 4.17 6.93 -4.25
N TRP A 129 4.96 6.47 -3.26
CA TRP A 129 5.84 7.33 -2.46
C TRP A 129 6.93 8.03 -3.28
N ALA A 130 7.34 7.48 -4.43
CA ALA A 130 8.29 8.11 -5.34
C ALA A 130 7.69 9.20 -6.22
N THR A 131 6.36 9.22 -6.36
CA THR A 131 5.64 10.12 -7.25
C THR A 131 4.84 11.21 -6.56
N VAL A 132 4.41 10.98 -5.32
CA VAL A 132 3.71 11.95 -4.45
C VAL A 132 4.72 12.74 -3.64
#